data_AF-A0A7T1MP19-F1
#
_entry.id   AF-A0A7T1MP19-F1
#
_cell.length_a   1.000
_cell.length_b   1.000
_cell.length_c   1.000
_cell.angle_alpha   90.00
_cell.angle_beta   90.00
_cell.angle_gamma   90.00
#
_symmetry.space_group_name_H-M   'P 1'
#
loop_
_entity.id
_entity.type
_entity.pdbx_description
1 polymer ?
#
loop_
_entity_poly.entity_id
_entity_poly.type
_entity_poly.pdbx_seq_one_letter_code
_entity_poly.pdbx_strand_id
1 'polypeptide(L)' 'MISMVQKSGRHMRLTRLLPNGQQHLTIPAHKPWRVGTLRQILKDVANQVGTNLDALIQALDA' A
#
# COMPACT_ATOMS: atom_id res chain seq x y z
N MET A 1 -0.78 12.34 -3.50
CA MET A 1 -0.78 11.32 -4.58
C MET A 1 -0.10 10.07 -4.04
N ILE A 2 -0.71 8.90 -4.19
CA ILE A 2 -0.16 7.61 -3.75
C ILE A 2 0.15 6.82 -5.01
N SER A 3 1.36 6.25 -5.13
CA SER A 3 1.75 5.46 -6.30
C SER A 3 2.55 4.23 -5.90
N MET A 4 2.39 3.15 -6.68
CA MET A 4 3.15 1.91 -6.51
C MET A 4 4.41 1.97 -7.37
N VAL A 5 5.58 1.95 -6.74
CA VAL A 5 6.84 2.28 -7.45
C VAL A 5 7.67 1.05 -7.77
N GLN A 6 7.47 -0.07 -7.07
CA GLN A 6 8.22 -1.29 -7.34
C GLN A 6 7.47 -2.54 -6.87
N LYS A 7 7.30 -3.50 -7.78
CA LYS A 7 6.78 -4.84 -7.52
C LYS A 7 7.87 -5.85 -7.91
N SER A 8 8.88 -6.00 -7.07
CA SER A 8 9.81 -7.13 -7.20
C SER A 8 9.19 -8.32 -6.45
N GLY A 9 9.37 -9.55 -6.93
CA GLY A 9 8.66 -10.75 -6.46
C GLY A 9 8.82 -11.13 -4.97
N ARG A 10 9.36 -10.24 -4.14
CA ARG A 10 9.48 -10.38 -2.68
C ARG A 10 8.92 -9.22 -1.87
N HIS A 11 8.72 -8.03 -2.44
CA HIS A 11 8.19 -6.85 -1.77
C HIS A 11 7.45 -5.91 -2.74
N MET A 12 6.37 -5.30 -2.27
CA MET A 12 5.74 -4.15 -2.91
C MET A 12 6.12 -2.88 -2.14
N ARG A 13 6.51 -1.81 -2.84
CA ARG A 13 6.76 -0.51 -2.22
C ARG A 13 5.68 0.48 -2.64
N LEU A 14 4.96 0.99 -1.65
CA LEU A 14 4.03 2.09 -1.79
C LEU A 14 4.74 3.39 -1.43
N THR A 15 4.63 4.39 -2.29
CA THR A 15 5.12 5.74 -2.01
C THR A 15 3.93 6.68 -1.90
N ARG A 16 3.86 7.40 -0.79
CA ARG A 16 2.91 8.51 -0.59
C ARG A 16 3.67 9.82 -0.71
N LEU A 17 3.25 10.64 -1.67
CA LEU A 17 3.74 12.01 -1.82
C LEU A 17 2.91 12.94 -0.93
N LEU A 18 3.59 13.62 -0.02
CA LEU A 18 3.06 14.63 0.88
C LEU A 18 3.63 16.02 0.51
N PRO A 19 2.92 17.12 0.84
CA PRO A 19 3.42 18.49 0.61
C PRO A 19 4.79 18.78 1.25
N ASN A 20 5.14 18.02 2.29
CA ASN A 20 6.33 18.15 3.12
C ASN A 20 7.27 16.93 3.07
N GLY A 21 7.11 16.03 2.11
CA GLY A 21 8.05 14.90 1.93
C GLY A 21 7.45 13.67 1.25
N GLN A 22 8.18 12.56 1.32
CA GLN A 22 7.72 11.27 0.81
C GLN A 22 7.71 10.25 1.94
N GLN A 23 6.63 9.49 2.07
CA GLN A 23 6.56 8.33 2.96
C GLN A 23 6.62 7.05 2.14
N HIS A 24 7.46 6.11 2.57
CA HIS A 24 7.63 4.80 1.95
C HIS A 24 7.06 3.73 2.86
N LEU A 25 6.23 2.86 2.27
CA LEU A 25 5.65 1.71 2.96
C LEU A 25 6.04 0.45 2.21
N THR A 26 6.71 -0.47 2.91
CA THR A 26 7.17 -1.73 2.34
C THR A 26 6.24 -2.84 2.78
N ILE A 27 5.58 -3.46 1.81
CA ILE A 27 4.66 -4.57 1.96
C ILE A 27 5.43 -5.83 1.54
N PRO A 28 5.60 -6.85 2.39
CA PRO A 28 6.18 -8.12 1.98
C PRO A 28 5.37 -8.71 0.82
N ALA A 29 5.99 -9.38 -0.15
CA ALA A 29 5.29 -10.03 -1.27
C ALA A 29 5.67 -11.51 -1.43
N HIS A 30 6.34 -12.10 -0.43
CA HIS A 30 6.84 -13.48 -0.50
C HIS A 30 6.10 -14.41 0.45
N LYS A 31 5.00 -14.99 -0.03
CA LYS A 31 4.34 -16.27 0.33
C LYS A 31 2.94 -16.25 -0.30
N PRO A 32 2.25 -17.40 -0.50
CA PRO A 32 0.86 -17.34 -0.93
C PRO A 32 0.05 -16.63 0.16
N TRP A 33 -0.26 -15.36 -0.09
CA TRP A 33 -1.07 -14.56 0.81
C TRP A 33 -2.49 -15.10 0.72
N ARG A 34 -3.04 -15.54 1.85
CA ARG A 34 -4.50 -15.65 1.95
C ARG A 34 -5.04 -14.26 1.64
N VAL A 35 -6.10 -14.16 0.83
CA VAL A 35 -6.72 -12.88 0.45
C VAL A 35 -6.98 -11.99 1.69
N GLY A 36 -7.29 -12.61 2.83
CA GLY A 36 -7.42 -11.92 4.13
C GLY A 36 -6.14 -11.22 4.62
N THR A 37 -4.95 -11.78 4.40
CA THR A 37 -3.67 -11.18 4.80
C THR A 37 -3.35 -9.93 3.98
N LEU A 38 -3.58 -9.96 2.67
CA LEU A 38 -3.46 -8.77 1.82
C LEU A 38 -4.41 -7.67 2.27
N ARG A 39 -5.67 -8.03 2.51
CA ARG A 39 -6.71 -7.09 2.94
C ARG A 39 -6.39 -6.47 4.31
N GLN A 40 -5.83 -7.25 5.23
CA GLN A 40 -5.41 -6.75 6.53
C GLN A 40 -4.26 -5.74 6.40
N ILE A 41 -3.28 -6.04 5.56
CA ILE A 41 -2.14 -5.14 5.33
C ILE A 41 -2.61 -3.85 4.66
N LEU A 42 -3.49 -3.92 3.66
CA LEU A 42 -4.08 -2.73 3.04
C LEU A 42 -4.91 -1.90 4.02
N LYS A 43 -5.64 -2.54 4.95
CA LYS A 43 -6.33 -1.83 6.05
C LYS A 43 -5.35 -1.11 6.97
N ASP A 44 -4.27 -1.78 7.36
CA ASP A 44 -3.26 -1.18 8.23
C ASP A 44 -2.56 0.00 7.54
N VAL A 45 -2.32 -0.09 6.23
CA VAL A 45 -1.84 1.04 5.41
C VAL A 45 -2.87 2.17 5.39
N ALA A 46 -4.14 1.87 5.12
CA ALA A 46 -5.20 2.87 5.07
C ALA A 46 -5.32 3.64 6.39
N ASN A 47 -5.27 2.92 7.52
CA ASN A 47 -5.27 3.51 8.86
C ASN A 47 -4.06 4.44 9.08
N GLN A 48 -2.86 4.01 8.70
CA GLN A 48 -1.64 4.82 8.85
C GLN A 48 -1.68 6.12 8.03
N VAL A 49 -2.32 6.10 6.86
CA VAL A 49 -2.44 7.29 6.01
C VAL A 49 -3.71 8.10 6.25
N GLY A 50 -4.56 7.67 7.20
CA GLY A 50 -5.80 8.35 7.59
C GLY A 50 -6.90 8.29 6.52
N THR A 51 -6.97 7.21 5.74
CA THR A 51 -7.99 6.98 4.72
C THR A 51 -8.73 5.66 4.94
N ASN A 52 -9.78 5.41 4.18
CA ASN A 52 -10.48 4.12 4.21
C ASN A 52 -9.91 3.16 3.14
N LEU A 53 -10.17 1.86 3.31
CA LEU A 53 -9.66 0.83 2.42
C LEU A 53 -10.08 1.04 0.96
N ASP A 54 -11.34 1.42 0.74
CA ASP A 54 -11.90 1.57 -0.62
C ASP A 54 -11.29 2.75 -1.36
N ALA A 55 -11.07 3.89 -0.69
CA ALA A 55 -10.38 5.06 -1.22
C ALA A 55 -8.91 4.75 -1.53
N LEU A 56 -8.26 3.93 -0.71
CA LEU A 56 -6.90 3.47 -0.98
C LEU A 56 -6.85 2.57 -2.23
N ILE A 57 -7.82 1.65 -2.39
CA ILE A 57 -7.91 0.78 -3.57
C ILE A 57 -8.16 1.61 -4.84
N GLN A 58 -9.11 2.55 -4.80
CA GLN A 58 -9.37 3.45 -5.93
C GLN A 58 -8.14 4.27 -6.33
N ALA A 59 -7.32 4.70 -5.36
CA ALA A 59 -6.09 5.43 -5.64
C ALA A 59 -4.96 4.56 -6.22
N LEU A 60 -5.05 3.22 -6.10
CA LEU A 60 -4.08 2.27 -6.65
C LEU A 60 -4.51 1.70 -8.02
N ASP A 61 -5.80 1.72 -8.33
CA ASP A 61 -6.38 1.28 -9.61
C ASP A 61 -6.38 2.39 -10.70
N ALA A 62 -6.04 3.63 -10.34
CA ALA A 62 -5.94 4.79 -11.23
C ALA A 62 -4.50 5.04 -11.70
#